data_AF-K8N1C5-F1
#
_entry.id   AF-K8N1C5-F1
#
_cell.length_a   1.000
_cell.length_b   1.000
_cell.length_c   1.000
_cell.angle_alpha   90.00
_cell.angle_beta   90.00
_cell.angle_gamma   90.00
#
_symmetry.space_group_name_H-M   'P 1'
#
loop_
_entity.id
_entity.type
_entity.pdbx_description
1 polymer ?
#
loop_
_entity_poly.entity_id
_entity_poly.type
_entity_poly.pdbx_seq_one_letter_code
_entity_poly.pdbx_strand_id
1 'polypeptide(L)'
;MIEIKSNAETAQELAATLTASGDTLSGVAAATKDEKTILAGNDAAHQAIDIASTKAGEIAAAIEAIGTNLQSVATGFTIVDEANSARIY
;
A
#
# COMPACT_ATOMS: atom_id res chain seq x y z
N MET A 1 20.81 21.70 23.16
CA MET A 1 20.27 20.34 23.00
C MET A 1 19.74 20.23 21.59
N ILE A 2 20.18 19.24 20.81
CA ILE A 2 19.56 18.94 19.52
C ILE A 2 18.44 17.95 19.86
N GLU A 3 17.19 18.39 19.77
CA GLU A 3 16.07 17.45 19.78
C GLU A 3 16.10 16.70 18.45
N ILE A 4 16.46 15.43 18.49
CA ILE A 4 16.10 14.52 17.39
C ILE A 4 14.61 14.30 17.55
N LYS A 5 13.81 15.04 16.80
CA LYS A 5 12.36 14.85 16.71
C LYS A 5 12.06 14.02 15.48
N SER A 6 11.31 12.95 15.66
CA SER A 6 10.78 12.18 14.55
C SER A 6 9.77 13.00 13.75
N ASN A 7 9.85 12.93 12.42
CA ASN A 7 8.88 13.59 11.53
C ASN A 7 7.67 12.66 11.32
N ALA A 8 6.92 12.46 12.40
CA ALA A 8 5.77 11.55 12.42
C ALA A 8 4.65 12.00 11.47
N GLU A 9 4.52 13.31 11.21
CA GLU A 9 3.52 13.87 10.30
C GLU A 9 3.79 13.43 8.85
N THR A 10 5.01 13.64 8.36
CA THR A 10 5.38 13.19 7.00
C THR A 10 5.27 11.67 6.85
N ALA A 11 5.61 10.89 7.88
CA ALA A 11 5.48 9.44 7.82
C ALA A 11 4.00 8.99 7.78
N GLN A 12 3.12 9.64 8.53
CA GLN A 12 1.67 9.37 8.50
C GLN A 12 1.05 9.78 7.16
N GLU A 13 1.43 10.92 6.60
CA GLU A 13 0.95 11.38 5.29
C GLU A 13 1.38 10.42 4.17
N LEU A 14 2.64 9.97 4.20
CA LEU A 14 3.13 8.98 3.24
C LEU A 14 2.41 7.63 3.41
N ALA A 15 2.19 7.18 4.65
CA ALA A 15 1.45 5.96 4.91
C ALA A 15 0.01 6.02 4.37
N ALA A 16 -0.69 7.14 4.59
CA ALA A 16 -2.04 7.36 4.06
C ALA A 16 -2.07 7.37 2.53
N THR A 17 -1.08 8.01 1.89
CA THR A 17 -0.95 8.05 0.42
C THR A 17 -0.70 6.67 -0.16
N LEU A 18 0.10 5.84 0.52
CA LEU A 18 0.35 4.45 0.14
C LEU A 18 -0.93 3.62 0.22
N THR A 19 -1.66 3.69 1.34
CA THR A 19 -2.95 3.00 1.48
C THR A 19 -3.91 3.37 0.36
N ALA A 20 -4.09 4.67 0.08
CA ALA A 20 -4.95 5.13 -1.01
C ALA A 20 -4.47 4.64 -2.40
N SER A 21 -3.16 4.48 -2.60
CA SER A 21 -2.60 3.92 -3.83
C SER A 21 -2.90 2.42 -3.97
N GLY A 22 -2.83 1.67 -2.86
CA GLY A 22 -3.25 0.27 -2.80
C GLY A 22 -4.74 0.10 -3.14
N ASP A 23 -5.59 0.91 -2.52
CA ASP A 23 -7.04 0.96 -2.80
C ASP A 23 -7.34 1.31 -4.27
N THR A 24 -6.62 2.30 -4.82
CA THR A 24 -6.79 2.70 -6.23
C THR A 24 -6.42 1.54 -7.16
N LEU A 25 -5.34 0.82 -6.87
CA LEU A 25 -4.89 -0.30 -7.67
C LEU A 25 -5.85 -1.49 -7.59
N SER A 26 -6.37 -1.81 -6.41
CA SER A 26 -7.35 -2.88 -6.22
C SER A 26 -8.71 -2.55 -6.85
N GLY A 27 -9.05 -1.26 -6.95
CA GLY A 27 -10.25 -0.77 -7.61
C GLY A 27 -10.18 -0.72 -9.14
N VAL A 28 -9.03 -0.97 -9.77
CA VAL A 28 -8.93 -1.03 -11.24
C VAL A 28 -9.76 -2.21 -11.74
N ALA A 29 -10.81 -1.91 -12.51
CA ALA A 29 -11.67 -2.93 -13.08
C ALA A 29 -10.87 -3.91 -13.95
N ALA A 30 -11.10 -5.21 -13.74
CA ALA A 30 -10.50 -6.24 -14.57
C ALA A 30 -10.98 -6.08 -16.02
N ALA A 31 -10.09 -6.36 -16.98
CA ALA A 31 -10.46 -6.39 -18.38
C ALA A 31 -11.52 -7.47 -18.63
N THR A 32 -12.51 -7.15 -19.47
CA THR A 32 -13.59 -8.08 -19.80
C THR A 32 -13.09 -9.20 -20.70
N LYS A 33 -13.39 -10.45 -20.35
CA LYS A 33 -13.12 -11.63 -21.18
C LYS A 33 -14.10 -11.70 -22.36
N ASP A 34 -13.58 -12.02 -23.55
CA ASP A 34 -14.43 -12.39 -24.68
C ASP A 34 -14.84 -13.85 -24.57
N GLU A 35 -16.07 -14.09 -24.15
CA GLU A 35 -16.66 -15.43 -24.00
C GLU A 35 -17.37 -15.92 -25.28
N LYS A 36 -17.43 -15.11 -26.34
CA LYS A 36 -18.24 -15.39 -27.54
C LYS A 36 -17.44 -16.03 -28.67
N THR A 37 -16.16 -15.72 -28.80
CA THR A 37 -15.32 -16.28 -29.87
C THR A 37 -14.50 -17.47 -29.36
N ILE A 38 -14.47 -18.55 -30.14
CA ILE A 38 -13.68 -19.76 -29.83
C ILE A 38 -12.50 -19.78 -30.80
N LEU A 39 -11.47 -19.02 -30.45
CA LEU A 39 -10.18 -18.96 -31.13
C LEU A 39 -9.10 -19.32 -30.12
N ALA A 40 -8.08 -20.08 -30.50
CA ALA A 40 -7.00 -20.49 -29.57
C ALA A 40 -6.30 -19.30 -28.86
N GLY A 41 -6.32 -18.10 -29.47
CA GLY A 41 -5.81 -16.89 -28.84
C GLY A 41 -6.66 -16.36 -27.68
N ASN A 42 -7.93 -16.73 -27.58
CA ASN A 42 -8.82 -16.26 -26.50
C ASN A 42 -8.46 -16.86 -25.15
N ASP A 43 -8.13 -18.15 -25.09
CA ASP A 43 -7.72 -18.79 -23.84
C ASP A 43 -6.45 -18.13 -23.28
N ALA A 44 -5.49 -17.81 -24.17
CA ALA A 44 -4.27 -17.09 -23.79
C ALA A 44 -4.59 -15.67 -23.29
N ALA A 45 -5.51 -14.96 -23.95
CA ALA A 45 -5.94 -13.63 -23.51
C ALA A 45 -6.65 -13.67 -22.15
N HIS A 46 -7.54 -14.64 -21.93
CA HIS A 46 -8.22 -14.84 -20.65
C HIS A 46 -7.24 -15.13 -19.51
N GLN A 47 -6.27 -16.01 -19.74
CA GLN A 47 -5.21 -16.30 -18.76
C GLN A 47 -4.39 -15.04 -18.45
N ALA A 48 -4.04 -14.25 -19.46
CA ALA A 48 -3.33 -12.99 -19.25
C ALA A 48 -4.14 -12.00 -18.40
N ILE A 49 -5.46 -11.90 -18.64
CA ILE A 49 -6.39 -11.07 -17.84
C ILE A 49 -6.43 -11.55 -16.39
N ASP A 50 -6.54 -12.86 -16.15
CA ASP A 50 -6.59 -13.43 -14.80
C ASP A 50 -5.27 -13.21 -14.04
N ILE A 51 -4.14 -13.41 -14.71
CA ILE A 51 -2.81 -13.15 -14.15
C ILE A 51 -2.66 -11.67 -13.80
N ALA A 52 -3.05 -10.76 -14.69
CA ALA A 52 -2.97 -9.33 -14.44
C ALA A 52 -3.82 -8.91 -13.24
N SER A 53 -5.05 -9.41 -13.14
CA SER A 53 -5.95 -9.16 -11.99
C SER A 53 -5.35 -9.67 -10.68
N THR A 54 -4.82 -10.90 -10.69
CA THR A 54 -4.16 -11.49 -9.52
C THR A 54 -2.95 -10.66 -9.08
N LYS A 55 -2.10 -10.24 -10.02
CA LYS A 55 -0.91 -9.43 -9.72
C LYS A 55 -1.26 -8.03 -9.23
N ALA A 56 -2.31 -7.41 -9.75
CA ALA A 56 -2.80 -6.14 -9.24
C ALA A 56 -3.19 -6.26 -7.75
N GLY A 57 -3.91 -7.33 -7.37
CA GLY A 57 -4.26 -7.61 -5.98
C GLY A 57 -3.05 -7.85 -5.07
N GLU A 58 -2.07 -8.65 -5.53
CA GLU A 58 -0.83 -8.88 -4.77
C GLU A 58 -0.03 -7.58 -4.55
N ILE A 59 0.05 -6.72 -5.56
CA ILE A 59 0.75 -5.42 -5.46
C ILE A 59 -0.01 -4.49 -4.51
N ALA A 60 -1.34 -4.42 -4.60
CA ALA A 60 -2.15 -3.61 -3.69
C ALA A 60 -1.93 -4.01 -2.22
N ALA A 61 -1.97 -5.31 -1.93
CA ALA A 61 -1.71 -5.84 -0.59
C ALA A 61 -0.29 -5.50 -0.09
N ALA A 62 0.71 -5.56 -0.98
CA ALA A 62 2.08 -5.19 -0.63
C ALA A 62 2.19 -3.68 -0.30
N ILE A 63 1.51 -2.82 -1.06
CA ILE A 63 1.49 -1.37 -0.82
C ILE A 63 0.81 -1.06 0.52
N GLU A 64 -0.34 -1.67 0.81
CA GLU A 64 -1.04 -1.52 2.09
C GLU A 64 -0.17 -1.97 3.29
N ALA A 65 0.59 -3.05 3.13
CA ALA A 65 1.52 -3.53 4.15
C ALA A 65 2.66 -2.53 4.42
N ILE A 66 3.18 -1.87 3.37
CA ILE A 66 4.19 -0.81 3.51
C ILE A 66 3.59 0.38 4.28
N GLY A 67 2.39 0.83 3.90
CA GLY A 67 1.70 1.92 4.59
C GLY A 67 1.50 1.62 6.08
N THR A 68 1.00 0.42 6.40
CA THR A 68 0.80 -0.05 7.77
C THR A 68 2.11 -0.07 8.57
N ASN A 69 3.19 -0.62 8.00
CA ASN A 69 4.49 -0.66 8.66
C ASN A 69 5.04 0.74 8.94
N LEU A 70 4.91 1.65 7.97
CA LEU A 70 5.38 3.03 8.13
C LEU A 70 4.60 3.76 9.23
N GLN A 71 3.28 3.56 9.29
CA GLN A 71 2.44 4.12 10.35
C GLN A 71 2.84 3.59 11.73
N SER A 72 3.10 2.28 11.83
CA SER A 72 3.55 1.66 13.08
C SER A 72 4.89 2.22 13.56
N VAL A 73 5.86 2.36 12.67
CA VAL A 73 7.17 2.95 12.99
C VAL A 73 7.04 4.42 13.40
N ALA A 74 6.20 5.19 12.70
CA ALA A 74 5.93 6.59 13.04
C ALA A 74 5.35 6.72 14.45
N THR A 75 4.33 5.93 14.79
CA THR A 75 3.77 5.89 16.15
C THR A 75 4.80 5.48 17.19
N GLY A 76 5.64 4.49 16.91
CA GLY A 76 6.71 4.07 17.81
C GLY A 76 7.69 5.20 18.12
N PHE A 77 8.08 5.99 17.13
CA PHE A 77 8.94 7.15 17.37
C PHE A 77 8.24 8.26 18.16
N THR A 78 6.97 8.57 17.87
CA THR A 78 6.21 9.56 18.66
C THR A 78 6.19 9.21 20.15
N ILE A 79 5.94 7.93 20.48
CA ILE A 79 5.92 7.45 21.87
C ILE A 79 7.28 7.66 22.55
N VAL A 80 8.38 7.36 21.85
CA VAL A 80 9.74 7.54 22.38
C VAL A 80 10.07 9.01 22.58
N ASP A 81 9.67 9.88 21.64
CA ASP A 81 9.88 11.32 21.72
C ASP A 81 9.12 11.93 22.91
N GLU A 82 7.86 11.55 23.12
CA GLU A 82 7.04 11.96 24.26
C GLU A 82 7.65 11.49 25.59
N ALA A 83 8.06 10.23 25.68
CA ALA A 83 8.69 9.67 26.87
C ALA A 83 10.02 10.37 27.22
N ASN A 84 10.83 10.71 26.21
CA ASN A 84 12.07 11.44 26.42
C ASN A 84 11.81 12.87 26.89
N SER A 85 10.86 13.58 26.28
CA SER A 85 10.47 14.93 26.68
C SER A 85 10.02 14.98 28.15
N ALA A 86 9.19 14.02 28.58
CA ALA A 86 8.72 13.91 29.95
C ALA A 86 9.81 13.58 30.99
N ARG A 87 10.96 13.04 30.57
CA ARG A 87 12.09 12.72 31.46
C ARG A 87 13.05 13.89 31.67
N ILE A 88 12.99 14.91 30.82
CA ILE A 88 13.91 16.06 30.83
C ILE A 88 13.34 17.23 31.67
N TYR A 89 12.04 17.17 31.99
CA TYR A 89 11.35 18.04 32.95
C TYR A 89 11.12 17.36 34.29
#